data_AF-A0A844ZIZ1-F1
#
_entry.id   AF-A0A844ZIZ1-F1
#
_cell.length_a   1.000
_cell.length_b   1.000
_cell.length_c   1.000
_cell.angle_alpha   90.00
_cell.angle_beta   90.00
_cell.angle_gamma   90.00
#
_symmetry.space_group_name_H-M   'P 1'
#
loop_
_entity.id
_entity.type
_entity.pdbx_description
1 polymer ?
#
loop_
_entity_poly.entity_id
_entity_poly.type
_entity_poly.pdbx_seq_one_letter_code
_entity_poly.pdbx_strand_id
1 'polypeptide(L)'
;MSQIEWTDRTWNPMVGCTRLTAGCVHCYAAPMTHRFNHDHYVGLTHINEVGRVDWTGQINTAPPHIFNAPLKRKKPTVWFVNSMSDMFHEGANDCDIVRAFEIMNQCPHHTFQVLTKRPSRMALKSRQLGLSWSPNIWAGTSIEEDKFASPRVRELLKVPAALRFVSLEPLLSALPSLDVSKVDWVIAGGESGREKTVRAVDPEWVRDLLKRCRFVGTPFFFKQWGAYGEDGERRSKKKNGHLLDGDEIFEMPADAYDRLTAYGRTPDPRWTRIPSRALLRPADRLEASAMPYIAQGQATDSDDEYVLSLMRGDRETYENPQRRKKLVSEPDRTRWETEAQWKHFLDISL
;
A
#
# COMPACT_ATOMS: atom_id res chain seq x y z
N MET A 1 6.20 13.67 14.97
CA MET A 1 6.17 12.19 15.01
C MET A 1 5.07 11.75 14.08
N SER A 2 5.25 10.67 13.30
CA SER A 2 4.16 10.15 12.46
C SER A 2 3.01 9.64 13.33
N GLN A 3 1.76 9.73 12.86
CA GLN A 3 0.59 9.07 13.47
C GLN A 3 0.29 7.69 12.83
N ILE A 4 1.24 7.16 12.06
CA ILE A 4 1.15 5.88 11.35
C ILE A 4 2.04 4.89 12.10
N GLU A 5 1.44 3.84 12.67
CA GLU A 5 2.11 2.95 13.64
C GLU A 5 3.30 2.16 13.08
N TRP A 6 3.33 1.90 11.78
CA TRP A 6 4.37 1.12 11.12
C TRP A 6 5.57 1.93 10.61
N THR A 7 5.65 3.22 10.93
CA THR A 7 6.72 4.12 10.45
C THR A 7 7.10 5.17 11.49
N ASP A 8 8.35 5.65 11.46
CA ASP A 8 8.80 6.66 12.42
C ASP A 8 8.35 8.08 11.99
N ARG A 9 8.44 8.34 10.67
CA ARG A 9 8.20 9.67 10.07
C ARG A 9 7.65 9.55 8.65
N THR A 10 6.92 10.58 8.23
CA THR A 10 6.51 10.76 6.84
C THR A 10 7.46 11.71 6.12
N TRP A 11 7.82 11.41 4.88
CA TRP A 11 8.55 12.30 3.98
C TRP A 11 7.73 12.51 2.71
N ASN A 12 7.39 13.78 2.42
CA ASN A 12 6.54 14.16 1.29
C ASN A 12 7.36 15.02 0.31
N PRO A 13 8.21 14.42 -0.56
CA PRO A 13 8.94 15.16 -1.59
C PRO A 13 8.02 15.75 -2.66
N MET A 14 6.82 15.19 -2.82
CA MET A 14 5.76 15.70 -3.68
C MET A 14 4.42 15.72 -2.92
N VAL A 15 3.48 16.53 -3.38
CA VAL A 15 2.14 16.68 -2.81
C VAL A 15 1.11 16.77 -3.94
N GLY A 16 -0.07 16.18 -3.76
CA GLY A 16 -1.14 16.16 -4.75
C GLY A 16 -1.44 14.74 -5.22
N CYS A 17 -2.64 14.51 -5.76
CA CYS A 17 -3.04 13.19 -6.25
C CYS A 17 -4.26 13.30 -7.18
N THR A 18 -4.78 12.14 -7.59
CA THR A 18 -6.14 11.96 -8.12
C THR A 18 -6.72 10.71 -7.47
N ARG A 19 -8.01 10.74 -7.09
CA ARG A 19 -8.70 9.53 -6.61
C ARG A 19 -8.71 8.48 -7.70
N LEU A 20 -8.32 7.25 -7.35
CA LEU A 20 -8.21 6.16 -8.32
C LEU A 20 -9.32 5.11 -8.15
N THR A 21 -9.67 4.77 -6.91
CA THR A 21 -10.57 3.64 -6.60
C THR A 21 -11.49 3.94 -5.42
N ALA A 22 -12.35 2.96 -5.07
CA ALA A 22 -13.22 3.05 -3.91
C ALA A 22 -12.46 3.28 -2.60
N GLY A 23 -11.23 2.77 -2.46
CA GLY A 23 -10.37 3.03 -1.30
C GLY A 23 -9.93 4.50 -1.18
N CYS A 24 -10.02 5.28 -2.25
CA CYS A 24 -9.79 6.71 -2.21
C CYS A 24 -11.01 7.48 -1.72
N VAL A 25 -12.19 6.86 -1.58
CA VAL A 25 -13.44 7.57 -1.25
C VAL A 25 -13.34 8.27 0.09
N HIS A 26 -12.60 7.84 1.11
CA HIS A 26 -12.42 8.63 2.35
C HIS A 26 -10.97 9.10 2.56
N CYS A 27 -10.28 9.44 1.47
CA CYS A 27 -8.91 9.94 1.50
C CYS A 27 -8.73 11.10 2.51
N TYR A 28 -7.91 10.89 3.53
CA TYR A 28 -7.61 11.91 4.55
C TYR A 28 -6.77 13.07 4.02
N ALA A 29 -5.99 12.84 2.96
CA ALA A 29 -4.97 13.78 2.51
C ALA A 29 -5.58 14.98 1.76
N ALA A 30 -6.66 14.80 1.00
CA ALA A 30 -7.34 15.91 0.32
C ALA A 30 -7.85 17.02 1.27
N PRO A 31 -8.69 16.72 2.29
CA PRO A 31 -9.14 17.74 3.24
C PRO A 31 -8.01 18.32 4.09
N MET A 32 -6.93 17.56 4.31
CA MET A 32 -5.76 18.05 5.02
C MET A 32 -4.98 19.07 4.17
N THR A 33 -4.70 18.72 2.91
CA THR A 33 -4.08 19.64 1.94
C THR A 33 -4.86 20.93 1.78
N HIS A 34 -6.19 20.86 1.69
CA HIS A 34 -7.04 22.03 1.54
C HIS A 34 -6.94 23.03 2.71
N ARG A 35 -6.53 22.56 3.89
CA ARG A 35 -6.32 23.41 5.08
C ARG A 35 -4.92 23.98 5.17
N PHE A 36 -3.95 23.42 4.45
CA PHE A 36 -2.57 23.89 4.50
C PHE A 36 -2.39 25.11 3.61
N ASN A 37 -1.73 26.14 4.17
CA ASN A 37 -1.52 27.43 3.51
C ASN A 37 -0.06 27.65 3.13
N HIS A 38 0.67 26.59 2.75
CA HIS A 38 2.04 26.72 2.23
C HIS A 38 2.03 26.60 0.71
N ASP A 39 2.94 27.30 0.04
CA ASP A 39 2.96 27.48 -1.42
C ASP A 39 2.84 26.18 -2.22
N HIS A 40 3.53 25.11 -1.79
CA HIS A 40 3.49 23.81 -2.48
C HIS A 40 2.16 23.06 -2.34
N TYR A 41 1.22 23.49 -1.48
CA TYR A 41 -0.14 22.94 -1.38
C TYR A 41 -1.17 23.71 -2.23
N VAL A 42 -0.81 24.88 -2.77
CA VAL A 42 -1.71 25.73 -3.55
C VAL A 42 -2.11 25.05 -4.86
N GLY A 43 -3.40 25.16 -5.22
CA GLY A 43 -3.95 24.62 -6.48
C GLY A 43 -4.17 23.10 -6.50
N LEU A 44 -3.83 22.39 -5.41
CA LEU A 44 -3.92 20.93 -5.37
C LEU A 44 -5.32 20.39 -5.08
N THR A 45 -6.22 21.20 -4.53
CA THR A 45 -7.57 20.79 -4.17
C THR A 45 -8.63 21.79 -4.60
N HIS A 46 -9.85 21.30 -4.79
CA HIS A 46 -11.03 22.10 -5.06
C HIS A 46 -12.23 21.52 -4.30
N ILE A 47 -13.34 22.27 -4.23
CA ILE A 47 -14.62 21.72 -3.77
C ILE A 47 -15.37 21.26 -5.01
N ASN A 48 -15.71 19.99 -5.08
CA ASN A 48 -16.44 19.41 -6.21
C ASN A 48 -17.95 19.73 -6.14
N GLU A 49 -18.71 19.30 -7.15
CA GLU A 49 -20.14 19.58 -7.30
C GLU A 49 -21.01 19.14 -6.11
N VAL A 50 -20.57 18.11 -5.38
CA VAL A 50 -21.28 17.59 -4.19
C VAL A 50 -20.79 18.22 -2.88
N GLY A 51 -20.09 19.35 -2.96
CA GLY A 51 -19.63 20.11 -1.79
C GLY A 51 -18.44 19.47 -1.06
N ARG A 52 -17.73 18.54 -1.71
CA ARG A 52 -16.64 17.80 -1.09
C ARG A 52 -15.27 18.30 -1.56
N VAL A 53 -14.33 18.42 -0.62
CA VAL A 53 -12.91 18.63 -0.97
C VAL A 53 -12.36 17.43 -1.75
N ASP A 54 -11.88 17.70 -2.95
CA ASP A 54 -11.23 16.73 -3.83
C ASP A 54 -9.93 17.27 -4.42
N TRP A 55 -9.14 16.37 -4.99
CA TRP A 55 -7.90 16.73 -5.66
C TRP A 55 -8.16 17.29 -7.06
N THR A 56 -7.30 18.21 -7.51
CA THR A 56 -7.32 18.74 -8.89
C THR A 56 -6.60 17.85 -9.91
N GLY A 57 -5.85 16.84 -9.44
CA GLY A 57 -4.96 16.03 -10.27
C GLY A 57 -3.56 16.61 -10.48
N GLN A 58 -3.33 17.85 -10.05
CA GLN A 58 -2.02 18.47 -10.03
C GLN A 58 -1.11 17.81 -9.00
N ILE A 59 0.18 17.72 -9.32
CA ILE A 59 1.25 17.30 -8.40
C ILE A 59 2.27 18.43 -8.30
N ASN A 60 2.55 18.87 -7.08
CA ASN A 60 3.55 19.88 -6.79
C ASN A 60 4.78 19.26 -6.12
N THR A 61 5.95 19.78 -6.46
CA THR A 61 7.22 19.51 -5.79
C THR A 61 7.28 20.22 -4.43
N ALA A 62 7.74 19.53 -3.40
CA ALA A 62 7.96 20.15 -2.09
C ALA A 62 9.21 21.05 -2.11
N PRO A 63 9.26 22.11 -1.28
CA PRO A 63 10.42 23.01 -1.21
C PRO A 63 11.69 22.26 -0.73
N PRO A 64 12.90 22.77 -1.05
CA PRO A 64 14.16 22.06 -0.81
C PRO A 64 14.38 21.58 0.63
N HIS A 65 13.90 22.33 1.63
CA HIS A 65 14.06 21.93 3.04
C HIS A 65 13.22 20.70 3.43
N ILE A 66 12.09 20.46 2.75
CA ILE A 66 11.26 19.25 2.90
C ILE A 66 11.82 18.14 2.01
N PHE A 67 12.10 18.45 0.75
CA PHE A 67 12.60 17.48 -0.21
C PHE A 67 13.92 16.85 0.27
N ASN A 68 14.86 17.67 0.76
CA ASN A 68 16.16 17.19 1.23
C ASN A 68 16.19 16.76 2.71
N ALA A 69 15.03 16.61 3.36
CA ALA A 69 14.95 16.30 4.79
C ALA A 69 15.69 15.00 5.20
N PRO A 70 15.66 13.90 4.41
CA PRO A 70 16.40 12.69 4.76
C PRO A 70 17.92 12.91 4.83
N LEU A 71 18.50 13.70 3.92
CA LEU A 71 19.95 13.98 3.90
C LEU A 71 20.45 14.64 5.19
N LYS A 72 19.60 15.41 5.86
CA LYS A 72 19.96 16.15 7.09
C LYS A 72 19.82 15.31 8.35
N ARG A 73 19.20 14.13 8.26
CA ARG A 73 18.82 13.35 9.43
C ARG A 73 19.83 12.25 9.71
N LYS A 74 20.55 12.40 10.82
CA LYS A 74 21.55 11.42 11.27
C LYS A 74 20.90 10.18 11.92
N LYS A 75 19.83 10.35 12.70
CA LYS A 75 19.17 9.23 13.40
C LYS A 75 18.51 8.29 12.37
N PRO A 76 18.85 6.99 12.33
CA PRO A 76 18.17 5.99 11.50
C PRO A 76 16.67 6.08 11.65
N THR A 77 15.93 5.97 10.55
CA THR A 77 14.49 6.28 10.51
C THR A 77 13.83 5.48 9.42
N VAL A 78 12.69 4.89 9.77
CA VAL A 78 11.73 4.35 8.82
C VAL A 78 10.87 5.49 8.32
N TRP A 79 10.95 5.77 7.03
CA TRP A 79 10.23 6.84 6.36
C TRP A 79 9.08 6.26 5.53
N PHE A 80 7.87 6.71 5.80
CA PHE A 80 6.77 6.53 4.86
C PHE A 80 6.82 7.64 3.80
N VAL A 81 7.01 7.24 2.55
CA VAL A 81 7.24 8.15 1.42
C VAL A 81 5.92 8.52 0.76
N ASN A 82 5.69 9.82 0.55
CA ASN A 82 4.50 10.38 -0.13
C ASN A 82 3.17 10.05 0.58
N SER A 83 3.07 10.33 1.88
CA SER A 83 1.79 10.29 2.63
C SER A 83 0.73 11.31 2.17
N MET A 84 1.12 12.33 1.39
CA MET A 84 0.24 13.39 0.90
C MET A 84 0.15 13.42 -0.64
N SER A 85 0.59 12.34 -1.30
CA SER A 85 0.58 12.20 -2.76
C SER A 85 0.72 10.73 -3.18
N ASP A 86 0.87 10.47 -4.47
CA ASP A 86 1.32 9.17 -4.99
C ASP A 86 2.55 9.44 -5.87
N MET A 87 3.73 8.94 -5.49
CA MET A 87 5.00 9.17 -6.20
C MET A 87 4.92 8.76 -7.67
N PHE A 88 4.09 7.77 -8.00
CA PHE A 88 3.94 7.24 -9.36
C PHE A 88 2.64 7.71 -10.03
N HIS A 89 2.04 8.81 -9.55
CA HIS A 89 0.94 9.49 -10.23
C HIS A 89 1.32 9.87 -11.68
N GLU A 90 0.33 9.95 -12.56
CA GLU A 90 0.50 10.28 -13.97
C GLU A 90 1.10 11.68 -14.17
N GLY A 91 0.67 12.63 -13.35
CA GLY A 91 1.19 14.01 -13.30
C GLY A 91 2.44 14.21 -12.44
N ALA A 92 3.04 13.15 -11.88
CA ALA A 92 4.30 13.30 -11.13
C ALA A 92 5.47 13.59 -12.09
N ASN A 93 6.33 14.54 -11.71
CA ASN A 93 7.50 14.91 -12.48
C ASN A 93 8.59 13.83 -12.37
N ASP A 94 9.07 13.33 -13.51
CA ASP A 94 10.12 12.31 -13.55
C ASP A 94 11.42 12.80 -12.88
N CYS A 95 11.77 14.09 -13.00
CA CYS A 95 12.95 14.66 -12.32
C CYS A 95 12.82 14.57 -10.78
N ASP A 96 11.63 14.75 -10.24
CA ASP A 96 11.39 14.62 -8.80
C ASP A 96 11.44 13.16 -8.35
N ILE A 97 10.94 12.23 -9.17
CA ILE A 97 11.05 10.79 -8.90
C ILE A 97 12.54 10.40 -8.85
N VAL A 98 13.33 10.77 -9.85
CA VAL A 98 14.77 10.48 -9.92
C VAL A 98 15.48 11.07 -8.70
N ARG A 99 15.29 12.36 -8.42
CA ARG A 99 15.92 13.05 -7.29
C ARG A 99 15.53 12.44 -5.94
N ALA A 100 14.28 12.01 -5.77
CA ALA A 100 13.86 11.33 -4.56
C ALA A 100 14.61 10.00 -4.38
N PHE A 101 14.74 9.22 -5.46
CA PHE A 101 15.53 7.98 -5.44
C PHE A 101 17.01 8.22 -5.16
N GLU A 102 17.63 9.26 -5.73
CA GLU A 102 19.01 9.63 -5.41
C GLU A 102 19.19 9.90 -3.91
N ILE A 103 18.29 10.66 -3.28
CA ILE A 103 18.32 10.92 -1.84
C ILE A 103 18.17 9.64 -1.03
N MET A 104 17.24 8.75 -1.42
CA MET A 104 17.04 7.48 -0.73
C MET A 104 18.28 6.58 -0.79
N ASN A 105 18.95 6.53 -1.94
CA ASN A 105 20.18 5.77 -2.15
C ASN A 105 21.37 6.38 -1.37
N GLN A 106 21.42 7.71 -1.22
CA GLN A 106 22.44 8.42 -0.41
C GLN A 106 22.24 8.23 1.12
N CYS A 107 21.10 7.71 1.56
CA CYS A 107 20.75 7.54 2.98
C CYS A 107 20.56 6.06 3.36
N PRO A 108 21.60 5.19 3.29
CA PRO A 108 21.45 3.76 3.54
C PRO A 108 21.10 3.42 5.01
N HIS A 109 21.39 4.32 5.95
CA HIS A 109 20.98 4.23 7.36
C HIS A 109 19.49 4.51 7.58
N HIS A 110 18.76 4.94 6.55
CA HIS A 110 17.32 5.11 6.56
C HIS A 110 16.64 4.00 5.79
N THR A 111 15.43 3.65 6.20
CA THR A 111 14.54 2.75 5.44
C THR A 111 13.42 3.58 4.85
N PHE A 112 13.08 3.36 3.58
CA PHE A 112 12.05 4.09 2.85
C PHE A 112 10.97 3.13 2.37
N GLN A 113 9.74 3.34 2.84
CA GLN A 113 8.55 2.60 2.43
C GLN A 113 7.83 3.42 1.36
N VAL A 114 8.01 3.03 0.09
CA VAL A 114 7.34 3.66 -1.05
C VAL A 114 6.05 2.90 -1.33
N LEU A 115 4.90 3.55 -1.18
CA LEU A 115 3.58 2.93 -1.39
C LEU A 115 2.83 3.63 -2.52
N THR A 116 2.23 2.87 -3.42
CA THR A 116 1.42 3.41 -4.51
C THR A 116 0.18 2.56 -4.80
N LYS A 117 -0.88 3.18 -5.35
CA LYS A 117 -2.00 2.44 -5.96
C LYS A 117 -1.78 2.16 -7.46
N ARG A 118 -0.63 2.57 -8.01
CA ARG A 118 -0.24 2.48 -9.44
C ARG A 118 1.03 1.62 -9.62
N PRO A 119 1.05 0.35 -9.20
CA PRO A 119 2.26 -0.48 -9.28
C PRO A 119 2.75 -0.73 -10.71
N SER A 120 1.86 -0.67 -11.71
CA SER A 120 2.26 -0.73 -13.13
C SER A 120 3.14 0.46 -13.55
N ARG A 121 2.79 1.69 -13.13
CA ARG A 121 3.63 2.87 -13.35
C ARG A 121 4.92 2.80 -12.54
N MET A 122 4.87 2.31 -11.30
CA MET A 122 6.08 2.08 -10.50
C MET A 122 7.06 1.14 -11.24
N ALA A 123 6.59 -0.01 -11.74
CA ALA A 123 7.41 -0.94 -12.51
C ALA A 123 7.93 -0.33 -13.82
N LEU A 124 7.07 0.40 -14.56
CA LEU A 124 7.45 1.06 -15.80
C LEU A 124 8.52 2.13 -15.58
N LYS A 125 8.29 3.05 -14.64
CA LYS A 125 9.20 4.16 -14.32
C LYS A 125 10.51 3.67 -13.70
N SER A 126 10.47 2.59 -12.92
CA SER A 126 11.69 1.94 -12.43
C SER A 126 12.63 1.56 -13.57
N ARG A 127 12.09 0.99 -14.65
CA ARG A 127 12.89 0.63 -15.83
C ARG A 127 13.25 1.84 -16.68
N GLN A 128 12.29 2.70 -17.00
CA GLN A 128 12.48 3.84 -17.92
C GLN A 128 13.45 4.89 -17.38
N LEU A 129 13.40 5.17 -16.08
CA LEU A 129 14.24 6.18 -15.44
C LEU A 129 15.51 5.58 -14.80
N GLY A 130 15.72 4.27 -14.92
CA GLY A 130 16.88 3.58 -14.32
C GLY A 130 16.93 3.71 -12.79
N LEU A 131 15.78 3.60 -12.11
CA LEU A 131 15.71 3.81 -10.65
C LEU A 131 16.45 2.69 -9.90
N SER A 132 17.42 3.07 -9.06
CA SER A 132 18.14 2.15 -8.17
C SER A 132 17.31 1.83 -6.92
N TRP A 133 16.82 0.60 -6.82
CA TRP A 133 16.13 0.06 -5.65
C TRP A 133 17.14 -0.58 -4.69
N SER A 134 17.92 0.25 -3.99
CA SER A 134 18.80 -0.24 -2.95
C SER A 134 18.00 -0.98 -1.86
N PRO A 135 18.61 -1.92 -1.11
CA PRO A 135 17.88 -2.73 -0.14
C PRO A 135 17.06 -1.95 0.91
N ASN A 136 17.42 -0.70 1.18
CA ASN A 136 16.73 0.18 2.12
C ASN A 136 15.50 0.90 1.52
N ILE A 137 15.17 0.66 0.24
CA ILE A 137 14.00 1.19 -0.46
C ILE A 137 13.03 0.04 -0.72
N TRP A 138 11.87 0.08 -0.07
CA TRP A 138 10.86 -0.97 -0.13
C TRP A 138 9.72 -0.56 -1.06
N ALA A 139 9.28 -1.50 -1.89
CA ALA A 139 8.19 -1.28 -2.83
C ALA A 139 6.88 -1.79 -2.25
N GLY A 140 5.87 -0.95 -2.19
CA GLY A 140 4.56 -1.27 -1.66
C GLY A 140 3.45 -0.98 -2.65
N THR A 141 2.37 -1.77 -2.61
CA THR A 141 1.11 -1.37 -3.23
C THR A 141 -0.08 -1.49 -2.29
N SER A 142 -0.99 -0.53 -2.33
CA SER A 142 -2.25 -0.67 -1.60
C SER A 142 -3.20 -1.60 -2.35
N ILE A 143 -4.00 -2.42 -1.64
CA ILE A 143 -5.06 -3.26 -2.22
C ILE A 143 -6.28 -3.18 -1.32
N GLU A 144 -7.34 -2.54 -1.82
CA GLU A 144 -8.58 -2.32 -1.05
C GLU A 144 -9.67 -3.37 -1.31
N GLU A 145 -9.67 -4.01 -2.48
CA GLU A 145 -10.70 -4.96 -2.93
C GLU A 145 -10.07 -6.11 -3.73
N ASP A 146 -10.72 -7.28 -3.75
CA ASP A 146 -10.15 -8.51 -4.36
C ASP A 146 -9.80 -8.36 -5.83
N LYS A 147 -10.63 -7.63 -6.59
CA LYS A 147 -10.39 -7.35 -8.02
C LYS A 147 -9.04 -6.67 -8.30
N PHE A 148 -8.44 -6.05 -7.29
CA PHE A 148 -7.11 -5.43 -7.39
C PHE A 148 -5.97 -6.31 -6.88
N ALA A 149 -6.26 -7.39 -6.14
CA ALA A 149 -5.25 -8.19 -5.48
C ALA A 149 -4.23 -8.79 -6.47
N SER A 150 -4.69 -9.70 -7.33
CA SER A 150 -3.83 -10.38 -8.31
C SER A 150 -3.17 -9.41 -9.30
N PRO A 151 -3.90 -8.45 -9.94
CA PRO A 151 -3.28 -7.51 -10.87
C PRO A 151 -2.20 -6.62 -10.24
N ARG A 152 -2.42 -6.08 -9.03
CA ARG A 152 -1.44 -5.19 -8.39
C ARG A 152 -0.22 -5.94 -7.90
N VAL A 153 -0.39 -7.15 -7.35
CA VAL A 153 0.74 -8.00 -6.96
C VAL A 153 1.57 -8.38 -8.19
N ARG A 154 0.94 -8.75 -9.30
CA ARG A 154 1.66 -9.08 -10.55
C ARG A 154 2.55 -7.93 -11.02
N GLU A 155 2.08 -6.68 -10.94
CA GLU A 155 2.89 -5.53 -11.32
C GLU A 155 3.96 -5.20 -10.27
N LEU A 156 3.65 -5.35 -8.97
CA LEU A 156 4.61 -5.16 -7.88
C LEU A 156 5.82 -6.09 -8.01
N LEU A 157 5.60 -7.36 -8.40
CA LEU A 157 6.66 -8.34 -8.60
C LEU A 157 7.67 -7.95 -9.70
N LYS A 158 7.29 -7.07 -10.64
CA LYS A 158 8.19 -6.58 -11.70
C LYS A 158 9.15 -5.50 -11.22
N VAL A 159 8.92 -4.92 -10.04
CA VAL A 159 9.79 -3.90 -9.44
C VAL A 159 11.00 -4.58 -8.83
N PRO A 160 12.25 -4.16 -9.10
CA PRO A 160 13.45 -4.84 -8.63
C PRO A 160 13.82 -4.49 -7.17
N ALA A 161 12.81 -4.36 -6.30
CA ALA A 161 13.02 -4.09 -4.87
C ALA A 161 13.38 -5.37 -4.12
N ALA A 162 14.25 -5.25 -3.11
CA ALA A 162 14.60 -6.37 -2.22
C ALA A 162 13.44 -6.79 -1.31
N LEU A 163 12.55 -5.85 -0.97
CA LEU A 163 11.37 -6.09 -0.15
C LEU A 163 10.14 -5.47 -0.84
N ARG A 164 9.10 -6.31 -1.01
CA ARG A 164 7.81 -5.98 -1.60
C ARG A 164 6.70 -6.23 -0.59
N PHE A 165 5.91 -5.21 -0.27
CA PHE A 165 4.83 -5.32 0.70
C PHE A 165 3.48 -4.92 0.12
N VAL A 166 2.40 -5.35 0.77
CA VAL A 166 1.04 -4.90 0.45
C VAL A 166 0.43 -4.20 1.65
N SER A 167 -0.25 -3.08 1.39
CA SER A 167 -1.05 -2.38 2.38
C SER A 167 -2.53 -2.54 2.05
N LEU A 168 -3.19 -3.39 2.80
CA LEU A 168 -4.60 -3.74 2.64
C LEU A 168 -5.45 -2.68 3.36
N GLU A 169 -5.32 -1.42 2.91
CA GLU A 169 -5.87 -0.25 3.58
C GLU A 169 -6.48 0.79 2.60
N PRO A 170 -7.76 1.18 2.82
CA PRO A 170 -8.72 0.50 3.69
C PRO A 170 -9.03 -0.91 3.14
N LEU A 171 -9.18 -1.91 4.01
CA LEU A 171 -9.67 -3.23 3.61
C LEU A 171 -11.19 -3.18 3.40
N LEU A 172 -11.65 -3.30 2.16
CA LEU A 172 -13.06 -3.10 1.76
C LEU A 172 -13.77 -4.38 1.31
N SER A 173 -13.03 -5.48 1.13
CA SER A 173 -13.59 -6.80 0.85
C SER A 173 -12.66 -7.90 1.37
N ALA A 174 -13.17 -9.14 1.45
CA ALA A 174 -12.32 -10.33 1.47
C ALA A 174 -11.38 -10.32 0.25
N LEU A 175 -10.20 -10.96 0.37
CA LEU A 175 -9.18 -10.99 -0.68
C LEU A 175 -8.75 -12.43 -1.05
N PRO A 176 -9.68 -13.32 -1.47
CA PRO A 176 -9.36 -14.70 -1.82
C PRO A 176 -8.33 -14.82 -2.94
N SER A 177 -8.26 -13.84 -3.86
CA SER A 177 -7.32 -13.82 -4.99
C SER A 177 -5.92 -13.32 -4.63
N LEU A 178 -5.69 -12.88 -3.39
CA LEU A 178 -4.39 -12.42 -2.92
C LEU A 178 -3.51 -13.60 -2.48
N ASP A 179 -2.52 -13.94 -3.31
CA ASP A 179 -1.44 -14.86 -2.94
C ASP A 179 -0.44 -14.14 -2.02
N VAL A 180 -0.67 -14.25 -0.70
CA VAL A 180 0.18 -13.66 0.35
C VAL A 180 1.60 -14.25 0.37
N SER A 181 1.82 -15.36 -0.32
CA SER A 181 3.10 -16.06 -0.37
C SER A 181 4.09 -15.41 -1.37
N LYS A 182 3.60 -14.50 -2.22
CA LYS A 182 4.39 -13.75 -3.22
C LYS A 182 4.93 -12.42 -2.72
N VAL A 183 4.56 -12.01 -1.52
CA VAL A 183 4.95 -10.72 -0.94
C VAL A 183 5.71 -10.96 0.35
N ASP A 184 6.57 -10.01 0.69
CA ASP A 184 7.47 -10.13 1.83
C ASP A 184 6.81 -9.65 3.12
N TRP A 185 5.74 -8.85 3.04
CA TRP A 185 5.05 -8.31 4.22
C TRP A 185 3.61 -7.89 3.88
N VAL A 186 2.68 -8.18 4.79
CA VAL A 186 1.26 -7.81 4.66
C VAL A 186 0.88 -6.87 5.81
N ILE A 187 0.38 -5.69 5.46
CA ILE A 187 -0.19 -4.72 6.42
C ILE A 187 -1.70 -4.68 6.19
N ALA A 188 -2.52 -4.79 7.24
CA ALA A 188 -3.97 -4.67 7.13
C ALA A 188 -4.54 -3.59 8.05
N GLY A 189 -5.64 -2.96 7.64
CA GLY A 189 -6.34 -1.99 8.48
C GLY A 189 -7.66 -1.50 7.88
N GLY A 190 -8.57 -1.12 8.78
CA GLY A 190 -9.89 -0.62 8.40
C GLY A 190 -9.90 0.86 8.04
N GLU A 191 -11.02 1.32 7.48
CA GLU A 191 -11.14 2.69 6.98
C GLU A 191 -11.21 3.71 8.13
N SER A 192 -10.31 4.70 8.07
CA SER A 192 -10.32 5.84 8.97
C SER A 192 -11.14 6.98 8.40
N GLY A 193 -11.83 7.74 9.25
CA GLY A 193 -12.49 8.97 8.85
C GLY A 193 -13.52 9.46 9.87
N ARG A 194 -13.96 10.70 9.71
CA ARG A 194 -15.00 11.31 10.55
C ARG A 194 -16.38 11.28 9.89
N GLU A 195 -16.43 11.08 8.57
CA GLU A 195 -17.66 11.04 7.80
C GLU A 195 -18.55 9.86 8.23
N LYS A 196 -19.87 10.01 8.17
CA LYS A 196 -20.81 8.92 8.52
C LYS A 196 -20.79 7.76 7.51
N THR A 197 -20.25 8.02 6.33
CA THR A 197 -20.16 7.12 5.18
C THR A 197 -18.91 6.23 5.19
N VAL A 198 -18.02 6.40 6.18
CA VAL A 198 -16.87 5.49 6.38
C VAL A 198 -17.36 4.05 6.54
N ARG A 199 -16.64 3.11 5.94
CA ARG A 199 -17.02 1.70 5.90
C ARG A 199 -16.35 0.91 7.02
N ALA A 200 -17.09 0.00 7.63
CA ALA A 200 -16.54 -0.99 8.55
C ALA A 200 -15.74 -2.04 7.77
N VAL A 201 -14.63 -2.48 8.34
CA VAL A 201 -13.94 -3.69 7.90
C VAL A 201 -14.61 -4.88 8.58
N ASP A 202 -14.79 -5.98 7.86
CA ASP A 202 -15.24 -7.24 8.46
C ASP A 202 -14.05 -7.89 9.20
N PRO A 203 -14.15 -8.16 10.52
CA PRO A 203 -13.12 -8.85 11.28
C PRO A 203 -12.68 -10.18 10.66
N GLU A 204 -13.60 -10.93 10.05
CA GLU A 204 -13.28 -12.22 9.43
C GLU A 204 -12.29 -12.09 8.27
N TRP A 205 -12.31 -10.97 7.54
CA TRP A 205 -11.33 -10.74 6.47
C TRP A 205 -9.92 -10.57 7.03
N VAL A 206 -9.79 -9.95 8.21
CA VAL A 206 -8.50 -9.76 8.89
C VAL A 206 -8.00 -11.09 9.44
N ARG A 207 -8.89 -11.89 10.06
CA ARG A 207 -8.58 -13.24 10.58
C ARG A 207 -8.12 -14.18 9.47
N ASP A 208 -8.83 -14.21 8.33
CA ASP A 208 -8.42 -14.99 7.15
C ASP A 208 -7.01 -14.60 6.66
N LEU A 209 -6.75 -13.30 6.52
CA LEU A 209 -5.46 -12.80 6.09
C LEU A 209 -4.33 -13.22 7.05
N LEU A 210 -4.55 -13.11 8.36
CA LEU A 210 -3.59 -13.55 9.37
C LEU A 210 -3.37 -15.07 9.29
N LYS A 211 -4.44 -15.88 9.19
CA LYS A 211 -4.34 -17.34 9.05
C LYS A 211 -3.47 -17.72 7.84
N ARG A 212 -3.76 -17.14 6.67
CA ARG A 212 -3.00 -17.42 5.44
C ARG A 212 -1.55 -16.96 5.52
N CYS A 213 -1.29 -15.80 6.13
CA CYS A 213 0.06 -15.28 6.35
C CYS A 213 0.89 -16.22 7.23
N ARG A 214 0.35 -16.64 8.37
CA ARG A 214 0.97 -17.62 9.27
C ARG A 214 1.24 -18.95 8.57
N PHE A 215 0.27 -19.47 7.81
CA PHE A 215 0.39 -20.72 7.07
C PHE A 215 1.57 -20.74 6.09
N VAL A 216 1.81 -19.63 5.39
CA VAL A 216 2.93 -19.55 4.42
C VAL A 216 4.22 -18.95 4.98
N GLY A 217 4.18 -18.43 6.21
CA GLY A 217 5.29 -17.73 6.85
C GLY A 217 5.52 -16.30 6.36
N THR A 218 4.50 -15.63 5.82
CA THR A 218 4.58 -14.19 5.48
C THR A 218 4.26 -13.37 6.73
N PRO A 219 5.08 -12.40 7.14
CA PRO A 219 4.80 -11.58 8.31
C PRO A 219 3.55 -10.71 8.11
N PHE A 220 2.73 -10.58 9.16
CA PHE A 220 1.49 -9.80 9.17
C PHE A 220 1.52 -8.66 10.19
N PHE A 221 1.13 -7.46 9.77
CA PHE A 221 0.97 -6.30 10.63
C PHE A 221 -0.48 -5.83 10.62
N PHE A 222 -1.18 -6.02 11.73
CA PHE A 222 -2.50 -5.42 11.90
C PHE A 222 -2.36 -4.01 12.47
N LYS A 223 -2.70 -3.01 11.65
CA LYS A 223 -2.45 -1.62 12.01
C LYS A 223 -3.51 -1.06 12.94
N GLN A 224 -4.79 -1.19 12.57
CA GLN A 224 -5.92 -0.60 13.29
C GLN A 224 -7.27 -0.91 12.61
N TRP A 225 -8.35 -0.87 13.39
CA TRP A 225 -9.72 -1.09 12.91
C TRP A 225 -10.36 0.09 12.16
N GLY A 226 -9.89 1.32 12.37
CA GLY A 226 -10.50 2.51 11.76
C GLY A 226 -11.66 3.07 12.58
N ALA A 227 -12.72 3.54 11.90
CA ALA A 227 -13.86 4.18 12.55
C ALA A 227 -14.82 3.21 13.25
N TYR A 228 -14.78 1.93 12.89
CA TYR A 228 -15.56 0.85 13.52
C TYR A 228 -14.60 -0.10 14.23
N GLY A 229 -14.93 -0.55 15.44
CA GLY A 229 -14.15 -1.54 16.16
C GLY A 229 -14.41 -2.96 15.65
N GLU A 230 -13.69 -3.92 16.22
CA GLU A 230 -13.92 -5.36 15.98
C GLU A 230 -15.36 -5.79 16.28
N ASP A 231 -15.97 -5.16 17.28
CA ASP A 231 -17.37 -5.34 17.68
C ASP A 231 -18.39 -4.65 16.76
N GLY A 232 -17.93 -4.02 15.67
CA GLY A 232 -18.78 -3.26 14.76
C GLY A 232 -19.27 -1.93 15.32
N GLU A 233 -18.84 -1.51 16.52
CA GLU A 233 -19.25 -0.23 17.09
C GLU A 233 -18.42 0.92 16.55
N ARG A 234 -19.11 2.02 16.22
CA ARG A 234 -18.45 3.23 15.71
C ARG A 234 -17.85 4.06 16.85
N ARG A 235 -16.54 4.27 16.81
CA ARG A 235 -15.81 5.07 17.81
C ARG A 235 -14.66 5.84 17.16
N SER A 236 -13.85 6.53 17.96
CA SER A 236 -12.63 7.15 17.44
C SER A 236 -11.60 6.07 17.09
N LYS A 237 -10.79 6.30 16.05
CA LYS A 237 -9.66 5.42 15.69
C LYS A 237 -8.84 5.01 16.92
N LYS A 238 -8.50 5.99 17.78
CA LYS A 238 -7.70 5.75 18.99
C LYS A 238 -8.37 4.78 19.97
N LYS A 239 -9.71 4.83 20.08
CA LYS A 239 -10.48 3.95 20.98
C LYS A 239 -10.63 2.54 20.41
N ASN A 240 -10.79 2.40 19.11
CA ASN A 240 -10.88 1.09 18.47
C ASN A 240 -9.52 0.39 18.42
N GLY A 241 -8.43 1.16 18.31
CA GLY A 241 -7.07 0.63 18.43
C GLY A 241 -6.73 -0.40 17.34
N HIS A 242 -5.87 -1.33 17.71
CA HIS A 242 -5.15 -2.25 16.82
C HIS A 242 -5.05 -3.67 17.38
N LEU A 243 -5.85 -4.01 18.38
CA LEU A 243 -5.92 -5.37 18.89
C LEU A 243 -6.83 -6.19 17.98
N LEU A 244 -6.37 -7.35 17.53
CA LEU A 244 -7.17 -8.35 16.82
C LEU A 244 -7.41 -9.49 17.79
N ASP A 245 -8.67 -9.75 18.16
CA ASP A 245 -9.02 -10.75 19.18
C ASP A 245 -8.29 -10.54 20.53
N GLY A 246 -7.99 -9.29 20.86
CA GLY A 246 -7.23 -8.91 22.06
C GLY A 246 -5.71 -8.93 21.90
N ASP A 247 -5.18 -9.44 20.79
CA ASP A 247 -3.74 -9.55 20.55
C ASP A 247 -3.19 -8.39 19.71
N GLU A 248 -1.98 -7.94 20.05
CA GLU A 248 -1.22 -6.98 19.25
C GLU A 248 -0.37 -7.73 18.21
N ILE A 249 -0.72 -7.59 16.93
CA ILE A 249 -0.06 -8.32 15.83
C ILE A 249 0.83 -7.38 15.01
N PHE A 250 2.06 -7.18 15.49
CA PHE A 250 3.05 -6.30 14.85
C PHE A 250 4.27 -7.08 14.34
N GLU A 251 4.08 -7.88 13.30
CA GLU A 251 5.17 -8.66 12.73
C GLU A 251 5.93 -7.89 11.64
N MET A 252 7.23 -8.16 11.50
CA MET A 252 8.08 -7.60 10.45
C MET A 252 9.06 -8.66 9.92
N PRO A 253 9.43 -8.61 8.62
CA PRO A 253 10.44 -9.51 8.07
C PRO A 253 11.77 -9.39 8.81
N ALA A 254 12.44 -10.52 9.04
CA ALA A 254 13.73 -10.60 9.72
C ALA A 254 14.77 -9.64 9.15
N ASP A 255 15.00 -9.65 7.84
CA ASP A 255 16.01 -8.79 7.20
C ASP A 255 15.71 -7.30 7.40
N ALA A 256 14.43 -6.93 7.40
CA ALA A 256 13.97 -5.59 7.70
C ALA A 256 14.19 -5.24 9.18
N TYR A 257 13.82 -6.13 10.09
CA TYR A 257 14.04 -5.99 11.53
C TYR A 257 15.53 -5.82 11.86
N ASP A 258 16.36 -6.70 11.30
CA ASP A 258 17.79 -6.74 11.53
C ASP A 258 18.47 -5.49 10.98
N ARG A 259 18.09 -5.03 9.78
CA ARG A 259 18.56 -3.74 9.26
C ARG A 259 18.26 -2.59 10.20
N LEU A 260 17.08 -2.59 10.83
CA LEU A 260 16.75 -1.54 11.79
C LEU A 260 17.68 -1.60 13.00
N THR A 261 18.02 -2.79 13.49
CA THR A 261 18.99 -2.95 14.59
C THR A 261 20.43 -2.59 14.20
N ALA A 262 20.83 -2.87 12.95
CA ALA A 262 22.21 -2.73 12.48
C ALA A 262 22.76 -1.30 12.53
N TYR A 263 21.88 -0.30 12.48
CA TYR A 263 22.26 1.11 12.62
C TYR A 263 22.13 1.65 14.06
N GLY A 264 22.10 0.76 15.07
CA GLY A 264 22.02 1.15 16.48
C GLY A 264 20.64 1.67 16.89
N ARG A 265 19.58 1.37 16.13
CA ARG A 265 18.19 1.64 16.53
C ARG A 265 17.67 0.42 17.27
N THR A 266 17.23 0.62 18.50
CA THR A 266 16.40 -0.35 19.22
C THR A 266 15.01 -0.36 18.58
N PRO A 267 14.55 -1.48 18.00
CA PRO A 267 13.18 -1.61 17.52
C PRO A 267 12.20 -1.43 18.68
N ASP A 268 11.00 -0.96 18.38
CA ASP A 268 9.94 -0.90 19.39
C ASP A 268 9.66 -2.35 19.86
N PRO A 269 9.65 -2.61 21.18
CA PRO A 269 9.58 -3.97 21.73
C PRO A 269 8.29 -4.72 21.36
N ARG A 270 7.27 -4.00 20.88
CA ARG A 270 6.03 -4.58 20.38
C ARG A 270 6.21 -5.31 19.04
N TRP A 271 7.29 -5.03 18.32
CA TRP A 271 7.55 -5.66 17.02
C TRP A 271 8.09 -7.08 17.18
N THR A 272 7.45 -7.99 16.47
CA THR A 272 7.89 -9.38 16.39
C THR A 272 8.71 -9.59 15.12
N ARG A 273 9.93 -10.09 15.28
CA ARG A 273 10.82 -10.46 14.16
C ARG A 273 10.41 -11.83 13.61
N ILE A 274 9.98 -11.89 12.36
CA ILE A 274 9.59 -13.15 11.70
C ILE A 274 10.68 -13.61 10.71
N PRO A 275 11.24 -14.82 10.86
CA PRO A 275 12.24 -15.36 9.94
C PRO A 275 11.78 -15.39 8.49
N SER A 276 12.73 -15.27 7.55
CA SER A 276 12.45 -15.45 6.12
C SER A 276 11.81 -16.81 5.86
N ARG A 277 10.83 -16.85 4.94
CA ARG A 277 10.15 -18.06 4.48
C ARG A 277 11.11 -19.18 4.03
N ALA A 278 12.29 -18.82 3.54
CA ALA A 278 13.33 -19.76 3.12
C ALA A 278 13.99 -20.52 4.29
N LEU A 279 13.88 -19.98 5.51
CA LEU A 279 14.47 -20.53 6.74
C LEU A 279 13.46 -21.31 7.60
N LEU A 280 12.16 -21.25 7.28
CA LEU A 280 11.13 -22.03 7.96
C LEU A 280 11.13 -23.47 7.43
N ARG A 281 11.37 -24.46 8.30
CA ARG A 281 11.23 -25.88 7.92
C ARG A 281 9.77 -26.15 7.54
N PRO A 282 9.47 -27.12 6.65
CA PRO A 282 8.08 -27.48 6.34
C PRO A 282 7.21 -27.79 7.56
N ALA A 283 7.80 -28.36 8.63
CA ALA A 283 7.13 -28.58 9.91
C ALA A 283 6.86 -27.29 10.71
N ASP A 284 7.75 -26.28 10.59
CA ASP A 284 7.57 -24.97 11.25
C ASP A 284 6.50 -24.11 10.54
N ARG A 285 6.16 -24.43 9.28
CA ARG A 285 5.00 -23.83 8.56
C ARG A 285 3.66 -24.30 9.13
N LEU A 286 3.65 -25.53 9.68
CA LEU A 286 2.53 -26.10 10.42
C LEU A 286 2.54 -25.67 11.90
N GLU A 287 3.70 -25.49 12.54
CA GLU A 287 3.76 -24.93 13.91
C GLU A 287 3.41 -23.43 13.96
N ALA A 288 3.75 -22.64 12.94
CA ALA A 288 3.25 -21.26 12.79
C ALA A 288 1.72 -21.21 12.62
N SER A 289 1.10 -22.31 12.13
CA SER A 289 -0.35 -22.50 12.15
C SER A 289 -0.88 -23.15 13.44
N ALA A 290 0.01 -23.68 14.30
CA ALA A 290 -0.33 -24.42 15.52
C ALA A 290 0.05 -23.70 16.83
N MET A 291 0.55 -22.46 16.78
CA MET A 291 0.42 -21.59 17.96
C MET A 291 -1.07 -21.46 18.25
N PRO A 292 -1.56 -21.99 19.39
CA PRO A 292 -2.98 -22.04 19.63
C PRO A 292 -3.46 -20.61 19.77
N TYR A 293 -4.12 -20.14 18.73
CA TYR A 293 -5.22 -19.22 18.90
C TYR A 293 -6.20 -19.94 19.83
N ILE A 294 -6.18 -19.58 21.11
CA ILE A 294 -7.26 -19.95 22.03
C ILE A 294 -8.44 -19.04 21.67
N ALA A 295 -9.05 -19.27 20.51
CA ALA A 295 -10.47 -19.03 20.39
C ALA A 295 -11.19 -20.19 21.02
N GLN A 296 -12.31 -19.88 21.67
CA GLN A 296 -13.30 -20.87 22.08
C GLN A 296 -14.06 -21.49 20.87
N GLY A 297 -13.44 -21.55 19.69
CA GLY A 297 -13.99 -22.14 18.47
C GLY A 297 -12.99 -23.16 17.89
N GLN A 298 -13.43 -24.40 17.72
CA GLN A 298 -12.62 -25.47 17.13
C GLN A 298 -12.38 -25.19 15.64
N ALA A 299 -11.12 -25.17 15.21
CA ALA A 299 -10.77 -25.22 13.79
C ALA A 299 -11.26 -26.54 13.18
N THR A 300 -11.88 -26.48 12.00
CA THR A 300 -12.47 -27.66 11.34
C THR A 300 -11.63 -28.10 10.15
N ASP A 301 -11.65 -29.38 9.80
CA ASP A 301 -10.91 -29.94 8.66
C ASP A 301 -11.23 -29.25 7.30
N SER A 302 -12.40 -28.60 7.19
CA SER A 302 -12.78 -27.83 6.01
C SER A 302 -12.00 -26.52 5.83
N ASP A 303 -11.47 -25.95 6.92
CA ASP A 303 -10.76 -24.67 6.88
C ASP A 303 -9.36 -24.79 6.29
N ASP A 304 -8.79 -26.00 6.28
CA ASP A 304 -7.47 -26.29 5.73
C ASP A 304 -7.54 -26.71 4.27
N GLU A 305 -8.58 -27.45 3.87
CA GLU A 305 -8.84 -27.77 2.46
C GLU A 305 -9.12 -26.49 1.63
N TYR A 306 -9.87 -25.53 2.20
CA TYR A 306 -10.15 -24.25 1.57
C TYR A 306 -8.87 -23.44 1.30
N VAL A 307 -8.00 -23.29 2.29
CA VAL A 307 -6.71 -22.58 2.15
C VAL A 307 -5.81 -23.27 1.13
N LEU A 308 -5.76 -24.60 1.13
CA LEU A 308 -5.00 -25.38 0.16
C LEU A 308 -5.56 -25.27 -1.27
N SER A 309 -6.87 -25.08 -1.44
CA SER A 309 -7.49 -24.89 -2.77
C SER A 309 -7.15 -23.52 -3.38
N LEU A 310 -7.09 -22.47 -2.56
CA LEU A 310 -6.71 -21.11 -2.99
C LEU A 310 -5.23 -21.04 -3.41
N MET A 311 -4.36 -21.75 -2.70
CA MET A 311 -2.91 -21.81 -3.01
C MET A 311 -2.60 -22.61 -4.28
N ARG A 312 -3.47 -23.56 -4.66
CA ARG A 312 -3.34 -24.34 -5.89
C ARG A 312 -3.79 -23.58 -7.15
N GLY A 313 -4.53 -22.49 -6.98
CA GLY A 313 -5.05 -21.71 -8.11
C GLY A 313 -6.27 -22.36 -8.79
N ASP A 314 -6.92 -23.31 -8.13
CA ASP A 314 -7.98 -24.17 -8.70
C ASP A 314 -9.35 -23.46 -8.87
N ARG A 315 -9.39 -22.13 -8.86
CA ARG A 315 -10.57 -21.34 -9.25
C ARG A 315 -10.18 -20.26 -10.26
N GLU A 316 -10.14 -20.65 -11.53
CA GLU A 316 -10.39 -19.72 -12.63
C GLU A 316 -11.88 -19.34 -12.64
N THR A 317 -12.25 -18.33 -11.86
CA THR A 317 -13.50 -17.60 -12.12
C THR A 317 -13.24 -16.10 -12.02
N TYR A 318 -12.63 -15.55 -13.07
CA TYR A 318 -12.68 -14.11 -13.29
C TYR A 318 -12.70 -13.77 -14.78
N GLU A 319 -13.90 -13.51 -15.30
CA GLU A 319 -14.05 -12.71 -16.50
C GLU A 319 -13.68 -11.26 -16.20
N ASN A 320 -12.72 -10.72 -16.95
CA ASN A 320 -12.23 -9.36 -16.86
C ASN A 320 -13.35 -8.33 -17.20
N PRO A 321 -13.83 -7.52 -16.24
CA PRO A 321 -14.84 -6.49 -16.48
C PRO A 321 -14.30 -5.28 -17.28
N GLN A 322 -12.99 -5.18 -17.52
CA GLN A 322 -12.41 -4.15 -18.40
C GLN A 322 -12.52 -4.52 -19.90
N ARG A 323 -13.07 -5.70 -20.25
CA ARG A 323 -13.30 -6.11 -21.65
C ARG A 323 -14.76 -6.05 -22.12
N ARG A 324 -15.73 -5.76 -21.25
CA ARG A 324 -17.15 -5.61 -21.65
C ARG A 324 -17.77 -4.36 -21.03
N LYS A 325 -17.55 -3.23 -21.69
CA LYS A 325 -18.56 -2.17 -21.90
C LYS A 325 -18.09 -1.24 -23.02
N LYS A 326 -18.37 -1.66 -24.26
CA LYS A 326 -18.82 -0.69 -25.27
C LYS A 326 -20.11 -0.11 -24.71
N LEU A 327 -20.03 1.05 -24.07
CA LEU A 327 -21.20 1.91 -23.90
C LEU A 327 -21.50 2.44 -25.29
N VAL A 328 -22.41 1.76 -25.99
CA VAL A 328 -23.11 2.36 -27.13
C VAL A 328 -24.21 3.21 -26.52
N SER A 329 -23.96 4.52 -26.50
CA SER A 329 -24.98 5.54 -26.71
C SER A 329 -24.25 6.82 -27.14
N GLU A 330 -23.85 6.87 -28.41
CA GLU A 330 -23.66 8.13 -29.13
C GLU A 330 -25.04 8.61 -29.64
N PRO A 331 -25.23 9.89 -30.05
CA PRO A 331 -24.23 10.92 -30.33
C PRO A 331 -24.53 12.31 -29.72
N ASP A 332 -23.51 13.08 -29.32
CA ASP A 332 -23.20 14.33 -30.02
C ASP A 332 -21.91 15.02 -29.52
N ARG A 333 -20.97 15.13 -30.47
CA ARG A 333 -20.15 16.32 -30.79
C ARG A 333 -19.51 17.10 -29.64
N THR A 334 -18.26 16.74 -29.32
CA THR A 334 -17.05 17.54 -29.61
C THR A 334 -15.86 16.86 -28.94
N ARG A 335 -15.30 15.86 -29.60
CA ARG A 335 -14.03 15.24 -29.21
C ARG A 335 -12.98 15.82 -30.14
N TRP A 336 -12.15 16.69 -29.59
CA TRP A 336 -10.90 17.16 -30.20
C TRP A 336 -10.10 15.96 -30.72
N GLU A 337 -10.14 15.83 -32.04
CA GLU A 337 -9.07 15.47 -32.98
C GLU A 337 -7.81 14.87 -32.31
N THR A 338 -7.71 13.53 -32.36
CA THR A 338 -6.76 12.74 -33.19
C THR A 338 -5.33 12.72 -32.63
N GLU A 339 -4.86 11.67 -31.97
CA GLU A 339 -4.39 10.39 -32.55
C GLU A 339 -3.51 10.48 -33.82
N ALA A 340 -3.14 11.68 -34.28
CA ALA A 340 -2.39 11.90 -35.52
C ALA A 340 -0.92 12.35 -35.33
N GLN A 341 -0.37 12.38 -34.11
CA GLN A 341 1.03 12.82 -33.89
C GLN A 341 2.01 11.75 -33.38
N TRP A 342 1.59 10.49 -33.23
CA TRP A 342 2.50 9.40 -32.82
C TRP A 342 2.78 8.35 -33.90
N LYS A 343 2.41 8.63 -35.15
CA LYS A 343 2.70 7.80 -36.33
C LYS A 343 3.80 8.37 -37.24
N HIS A 344 4.66 9.27 -36.76
CA HIS A 344 5.75 9.87 -37.56
C HIS A 344 7.18 9.45 -37.16
N PHE A 345 7.36 8.40 -36.35
CA PHE A 345 8.72 7.96 -35.99
C PHE A 345 9.05 6.48 -36.21
N LEU A 346 8.15 5.70 -36.81
CA LEU A 346 8.42 4.31 -37.18
C LEU A 346 7.67 3.95 -38.47
N ASP A 347 8.17 4.41 -39.62
CA ASP A 347 8.41 3.54 -40.78
C ASP A 347 9.18 4.31 -41.86
N ILE A 348 10.47 4.00 -41.90
CA ILE A 348 11.30 4.07 -43.09
C ILE A 348 10.77 2.98 -44.02
N SER A 349 10.11 3.36 -45.11
CA SER A 349 10.26 2.80 -46.47
C SER A 349 9.05 3.12 -47.35
N LEU A 350 9.33 3.89 -48.41
CA LEU A 350 8.59 4.10 -49.67
C LEU A 350 7.30 4.93 -49.62
#